data_AF-A0A2N2EYT1-F1
#
_entry.id   AF-A0A2N2EYT1-F1
#
_cell.length_a   1.000
_cell.length_b   1.000
_cell.length_c   1.000
_cell.angle_alpha   90.00
_cell.angle_beta   90.00
_cell.angle_gamma   90.00
#
_symmetry.space_group_name_H-M   'P 1'
#
loop_
_entity.id
_entity.type
_entity.pdbx_description
1 polymer ?
#
loop_
_entity_poly.entity_id
_entity_poly.type
_entity_poly.pdbx_seq_one_letter_code
_entity_poly.pdbx_strand_id
1 'polypeptide(L)'
;MERKSSVFYRALIPASAVFFVTLCVNTALAAINLYGGVSRLSGASWSAGFMSQDKYITLESDPASVTKIEGMLCESKIGLSLGVNMDVDDNLVGEVARTSTYIGLGDTYLRYHKGTHAGRALWNAKAATGQKFPFEFQEEYIHVDAIWWLKKMFGGFMPGYVGLGYTSMALPAEVKTLKTQSDLTKQKFAAPFFEPRHTGKYYSFIFGFDTFASSMLFLDTMKEAELPGGFSIFFTASDRFGFGESRLSPEGLAAAREVNPGLEPVTDHFFGAYLENESSIGLRWRGHLGRFYVAAGAGYELMFYSITNFGGAAQKPGDLGFDSSPNMMRHGPIVRFYARW
;
A
#
# COMPACT_ATOMS: atom_id res chain seq x y z
N MET A 1 19.63 -14.99 -25.78
CA MET A 1 18.41 -14.40 -26.36
C MET A 1 17.35 -15.49 -26.31
N GLU A 2 16.72 -15.65 -25.15
CA GLU A 2 15.64 -16.61 -24.92
C GLU A 2 14.57 -15.83 -24.15
N ARG A 3 13.45 -15.54 -24.80
CA ARG A 3 12.24 -15.05 -24.12
C ARG A 3 11.77 -16.20 -23.24
N LYS A 4 11.99 -16.12 -21.93
CA LYS A 4 11.20 -16.92 -20.98
C LYS A 4 9.75 -16.48 -21.15
N SER A 5 8.94 -17.39 -21.68
CA SER A 5 7.50 -17.30 -21.80
C SER A 5 6.92 -16.97 -20.42
N SER A 6 6.42 -15.75 -20.26
CA SER A 6 5.50 -15.41 -19.19
C SER A 6 4.26 -16.29 -19.36
N VAL A 7 3.90 -17.03 -18.31
CA VAL A 7 2.64 -17.75 -18.25
C VAL A 7 1.55 -16.68 -18.09
N PHE A 8 0.93 -16.32 -19.21
CA PHE A 8 -0.14 -15.34 -19.28
C PHE A 8 -1.38 -15.87 -18.56
N TYR A 9 -1.67 -15.37 -17.36
CA TYR A 9 -3.04 -15.38 -16.85
C TYR A 9 -3.77 -14.18 -17.42
N ARG A 10 -4.35 -14.33 -18.62
CA ARG A 10 -5.50 -13.51 -19.00
C ARG A 10 -6.64 -13.89 -18.06
N ALA A 11 -6.77 -13.19 -16.95
CA ALA A 11 -8.01 -13.19 -16.20
C ALA A 11 -9.05 -12.52 -17.11
N LEU A 12 -9.80 -13.34 -17.87
CA LEU A 12 -11.18 -12.98 -18.18
C LEU A 12 -11.76 -12.45 -16.87
N ILE A 13 -12.26 -11.20 -16.85
CA ILE A 13 -13.09 -10.66 -15.76
C ILE A 13 -13.91 -11.84 -15.30
N PRO A 14 -13.68 -12.38 -14.09
CA PRO A 14 -14.25 -13.67 -13.82
C PRO A 14 -15.73 -13.39 -13.84
N ALA A 15 -16.44 -14.11 -14.72
CA ALA A 15 -17.87 -13.95 -14.87
C ALA A 15 -18.57 -14.06 -13.50
N SER A 16 -17.88 -14.63 -12.49
CA SER A 16 -18.18 -14.61 -11.07
C SER A 16 -18.37 -13.24 -10.42
N ALA A 17 -17.76 -12.13 -10.84
CA ALA A 17 -18.03 -10.81 -10.26
C ALA A 17 -19.43 -10.30 -10.64
N VAL A 18 -19.87 -10.60 -11.87
CA VAL A 18 -21.24 -10.34 -12.36
C VAL A 18 -22.20 -11.46 -11.92
N PHE A 19 -21.72 -12.70 -11.77
CA PHE A 19 -22.49 -13.84 -11.26
C PHE A 19 -22.73 -13.77 -9.75
N PHE A 20 -21.83 -13.17 -8.96
CA PHE A 20 -22.01 -12.99 -7.51
C PHE A 20 -23.19 -12.08 -7.20
N VAL A 21 -23.42 -11.06 -8.05
CA VAL A 21 -24.58 -10.17 -7.94
C VAL A 21 -25.88 -10.91 -8.30
N THR A 22 -25.81 -11.99 -9.08
CA THR A 22 -27.00 -12.67 -9.63
C THR A 22 -27.42 -13.91 -8.83
N LEU A 23 -26.50 -14.63 -8.16
CA LEU A 23 -26.84 -15.90 -7.48
C LEU A 23 -27.51 -15.72 -6.11
N CYS A 24 -27.40 -14.55 -5.49
CA CYS A 24 -28.02 -14.23 -4.21
C CYS A 24 -29.44 -13.66 -4.34
N VAL A 25 -30.22 -14.02 -5.38
CA VAL A 25 -31.58 -13.47 -5.56
C VAL A 25 -32.68 -14.46 -5.22
N ASN A 26 -32.38 -15.75 -5.05
CA ASN A 26 -33.43 -16.75 -4.77
C ASN A 26 -33.20 -17.51 -3.47
N THR A 27 -34.14 -17.24 -2.54
CA THR A 27 -34.47 -17.97 -1.30
C THR A 27 -33.67 -17.61 -0.04
N ALA A 28 -34.38 -17.06 0.96
CA ALA A 28 -33.96 -16.62 2.32
C ALA A 28 -33.28 -15.23 2.51
N LEU A 29 -33.33 -14.34 1.51
CA LEU A 29 -32.60 -13.06 1.45
C LEU A 29 -33.32 -11.83 2.04
N ALA A 30 -33.78 -11.89 3.29
CA ALA A 30 -34.31 -10.69 3.98
C ALA A 30 -33.28 -9.98 4.88
N ALA A 31 -32.09 -10.56 5.10
CA ALA A 31 -31.11 -10.07 6.08
C ALA A 31 -29.69 -9.86 5.53
N ILE A 32 -29.49 -10.12 4.23
CA ILE A 32 -28.21 -9.90 3.54
C ILE A 32 -28.24 -8.50 2.93
N ASN A 33 -27.36 -7.63 3.43
CA ASN A 33 -27.09 -6.31 2.84
C ASN A 33 -25.97 -6.46 1.82
N LEU A 34 -26.14 -5.85 0.64
CA LEU A 34 -25.11 -5.79 -0.40
C LEU A 34 -24.53 -4.38 -0.46
N TYR A 35 -23.21 -4.30 -0.41
CA TYR A 35 -22.47 -3.06 -0.54
C TYR A 35 -21.42 -3.22 -1.64
N GLY A 36 -21.26 -2.20 -2.47
CA GLY A 36 -20.24 -2.18 -3.49
C GLY A 36 -19.78 -0.77 -3.82
N GLY A 37 -18.55 -0.66 -4.29
CA GLY A 37 -17.96 0.60 -4.68
C GLY A 37 -16.91 0.47 -5.75
N VAL A 38 -16.68 1.59 -6.44
CA VAL A 38 -15.59 1.76 -7.38
C VAL A 38 -14.92 3.08 -7.05
N SER A 39 -13.59 3.08 -6.98
CA SER A 39 -12.80 4.30 -6.90
C SER A 39 -11.73 4.30 -7.97
N ARG A 40 -11.40 5.48 -8.49
CA ARG A 40 -10.36 5.64 -9.51
C ARG A 40 -9.41 6.75 -9.12
N LEU A 41 -8.14 6.39 -8.95
CA LEU A 41 -7.02 7.31 -8.85
C LEU A 41 -6.49 7.55 -10.26
N SER A 42 -6.62 8.78 -10.77
CA SER A 42 -6.22 9.12 -12.14
C SER A 42 -4.96 9.98 -12.15
N GLY A 43 -4.00 9.70 -13.04
CA GLY A 43 -2.79 10.50 -13.15
C GLY A 43 -1.99 10.53 -11.84
N ALA A 44 -1.81 9.37 -11.23
CA ALA A 44 -1.03 9.23 -10.02
C ALA A 44 0.43 9.59 -10.30
N SER A 45 0.98 10.50 -9.49
CA SER A 45 2.40 10.80 -9.48
C SER A 45 3.09 9.95 -8.43
N TRP A 46 4.18 9.31 -8.83
CA TRP A 46 5.04 8.52 -7.96
C TRP A 46 6.36 9.25 -7.71
N SER A 47 6.85 9.19 -6.48
CA SER A 47 8.18 9.70 -6.15
C SER A 47 8.87 8.79 -5.14
N ALA A 48 10.15 8.54 -5.38
CA ALA A 48 11.04 7.83 -4.46
C ALA A 48 12.04 8.80 -3.81
N GLY A 49 12.55 8.43 -2.65
CA GLY A 49 13.60 9.19 -1.97
C GLY A 49 13.16 10.61 -1.58
N PHE A 50 11.87 10.85 -1.31
CA PHE A 50 11.33 12.17 -1.00
C PHE A 50 11.89 12.79 0.29
N MET A 51 12.57 11.99 1.12
CA MET A 51 13.27 12.46 2.33
C MET A 51 14.81 12.57 2.18
N SER A 52 15.40 12.23 1.03
CA SER A 52 16.87 12.27 0.83
C SER A 52 17.32 13.55 0.11
N GLN A 53 18.42 14.16 0.57
CA GLN A 53 19.04 15.34 -0.06
C GLN A 53 19.73 15.03 -1.40
N ASP A 54 20.37 13.87 -1.52
CA ASP A 54 20.90 13.34 -2.77
C ASP A 54 19.98 12.21 -3.25
N LYS A 55 19.55 12.24 -4.52
CA LYS A 55 18.69 11.21 -5.12
C LYS A 55 19.42 10.53 -6.25
N TYR A 56 19.85 9.29 -6.00
CA TYR A 56 20.49 8.47 -7.01
C TYR A 56 19.52 7.52 -7.71
N ILE A 57 18.41 7.19 -7.04
CA ILE A 57 17.33 6.38 -7.59
C ILE A 57 16.11 7.23 -7.97
N THR A 58 15.52 6.93 -9.12
CA THR A 58 14.15 7.34 -9.47
C THR A 58 13.35 6.08 -9.76
N LEU A 59 12.18 5.94 -9.12
CA LEU A 59 11.25 4.85 -9.38
C LEU A 59 10.09 5.37 -10.23
N GLU A 60 9.89 4.75 -11.38
CA GLU A 60 8.72 4.90 -12.23
C GLU A 60 7.84 3.67 -12.00
N SER A 61 6.63 3.84 -11.46
CA SER A 61 5.73 2.71 -11.19
C SER A 61 4.70 2.56 -12.30
N ASP A 62 4.42 1.31 -12.66
CA ASP A 62 3.27 0.96 -13.49
C ASP A 62 2.15 0.43 -12.58
N PRO A 63 0.88 0.86 -12.75
CA PRO A 63 0.37 1.86 -13.70
C PRO A 63 0.32 3.30 -13.15
N ALA A 64 0.10 4.26 -14.06
CA ALA A 64 -0.16 5.66 -13.72
C ALA A 64 -1.60 5.91 -13.21
N SER A 65 -2.52 4.96 -13.36
CA SER A 65 -3.87 5.04 -12.78
C SER A 65 -4.34 3.70 -12.22
N VAL A 66 -5.04 3.76 -11.09
CA VAL A 66 -5.51 2.58 -10.36
C VAL A 66 -7.01 2.68 -10.16
N THR A 67 -7.74 1.64 -10.55
CA THR A 67 -9.18 1.52 -10.27
C THR A 67 -9.39 0.47 -9.18
N LYS A 68 -9.89 0.87 -8.01
CA LYS A 68 -10.24 -0.05 -6.93
C LYS A 68 -11.72 -0.42 -7.02
N ILE A 69 -12.04 -1.70 -7.03
CA ILE A 69 -13.39 -2.25 -7.03
C ILE A 69 -13.59 -2.96 -5.70
N GLU A 70 -14.65 -2.64 -4.98
CA GLU A 70 -14.97 -3.19 -3.67
C GLU A 70 -16.38 -3.80 -3.68
N GLY A 71 -16.53 -4.96 -3.04
CA GLY A 71 -17.81 -5.62 -2.84
C GLY A 71 -17.86 -6.32 -1.50
N MET A 72 -19.00 -6.23 -0.82
CA MET A 72 -19.23 -6.83 0.49
C MET A 72 -20.65 -7.37 0.63
N LEU A 73 -20.73 -8.54 1.26
CA LEU A 73 -21.95 -9.16 1.74
C LEU A 73 -21.95 -9.09 3.27
N CYS A 74 -23.05 -8.63 3.86
CA CYS A 74 -23.24 -8.60 5.31
C CYS A 74 -24.55 -9.28 5.70
N GLU A 75 -24.47 -10.32 6.54
CA GLU A 75 -25.63 -10.92 7.18
C GLU A 75 -25.83 -10.31 8.57
N SER A 76 -26.86 -9.47 8.70
CA SER A 76 -27.01 -8.60 9.87
C SER A 76 -27.31 -9.34 11.17
N LYS A 77 -27.92 -10.53 11.12
CA LYS A 77 -28.34 -11.27 12.33
C LYS A 77 -27.17 -11.83 13.12
N ILE A 78 -26.19 -12.37 12.42
CA ILE A 78 -24.99 -12.98 13.03
C ILE A 78 -23.78 -12.05 12.95
N GLY A 79 -23.90 -10.90 12.26
CA GLY A 79 -22.83 -9.93 12.07
C GLY A 79 -21.72 -10.45 11.16
N LEU A 80 -21.98 -11.47 10.34
CA LEU A 80 -20.99 -12.03 9.41
C LEU A 80 -20.85 -11.10 8.20
N SER A 81 -19.62 -10.80 7.83
CA SER A 81 -19.30 -10.08 6.60
C SER A 81 -18.24 -10.81 5.78
N LEU A 82 -18.41 -10.77 4.46
CA LEU A 82 -17.45 -11.27 3.49
C LEU A 82 -17.26 -10.19 2.44
N GLY A 83 -16.02 -9.84 2.15
CA GLY A 83 -15.77 -8.83 1.13
C GLY A 83 -14.48 -9.04 0.38
N VAL A 84 -14.43 -8.39 -0.77
CA VAL A 84 -13.34 -8.43 -1.72
C VAL A 84 -13.08 -7.02 -2.21
N ASN A 85 -11.81 -6.66 -2.31
CA ASN A 85 -11.35 -5.44 -2.96
C ASN A 85 -10.29 -5.81 -3.99
N MET A 86 -10.35 -5.23 -5.19
CA MET A 86 -9.41 -5.47 -6.27
C MET A 86 -8.93 -4.14 -6.84
N ASP A 87 -7.62 -3.99 -7.00
CA ASP A 87 -7.05 -2.89 -7.77
C ASP A 87 -6.75 -3.39 -9.19
N VAL A 88 -7.29 -2.68 -10.19
CA VAL A 88 -7.16 -2.98 -11.62
C VAL A 88 -6.51 -1.81 -12.33
N ASP A 89 -5.53 -2.12 -13.17
CA ASP A 89 -4.69 -1.13 -13.85
C ASP A 89 -5.35 -0.56 -15.12
N ASP A 90 -5.19 0.77 -15.34
CA ASP A 90 -5.42 1.61 -16.54
C ASP A 90 -6.73 1.47 -17.38
N ASN A 91 -7.51 0.42 -17.23
CA ASN A 91 -8.86 0.24 -17.77
C ASN A 91 -9.57 -0.84 -16.94
N LEU A 92 -10.89 -0.78 -16.77
CA LEU A 92 -11.69 -1.74 -15.97
C LEU A 92 -11.64 -3.23 -16.47
N VAL A 93 -10.74 -3.53 -17.42
CA VAL A 93 -10.46 -4.81 -18.07
C VAL A 93 -8.96 -5.18 -17.96
N GLY A 94 -8.18 -4.41 -17.18
CA GLY A 94 -6.73 -4.52 -17.06
C GLY A 94 -6.26 -5.61 -16.12
N GLU A 95 -4.96 -5.66 -15.88
CA GLU A 95 -4.34 -6.63 -14.98
C GLU A 95 -4.71 -6.29 -13.52
N VAL A 96 -4.98 -7.33 -12.72
CA VAL A 96 -5.28 -7.20 -11.30
C VAL A 96 -3.94 -7.04 -10.57
N ALA A 97 -3.57 -5.81 -10.22
CA ALA A 97 -2.34 -5.51 -9.50
C ALA A 97 -2.42 -5.84 -8.01
N ARG A 98 -3.63 -5.82 -7.43
CA ARG A 98 -3.87 -6.11 -6.01
C ARG A 98 -5.19 -6.81 -5.79
N THR A 99 -5.22 -7.77 -4.88
CA THR A 99 -6.45 -8.36 -4.35
C THR A 99 -6.42 -8.34 -2.84
N SER A 100 -7.54 -7.94 -2.25
CA SER A 100 -7.83 -8.01 -0.82
C SER A 100 -9.09 -8.82 -0.61
N THR A 101 -9.08 -9.68 0.39
CA THR A 101 -10.25 -10.42 0.84
C THR A 101 -10.38 -10.28 2.34
N TYR A 102 -11.59 -10.16 2.85
CA TYR A 102 -11.82 -10.16 4.29
C TYR A 102 -13.03 -10.98 4.69
N ILE A 103 -12.94 -11.49 5.91
CA ILE A 103 -14.03 -12.09 6.66
C ILE A 103 -14.17 -11.33 7.97
N GLY A 104 -15.39 -10.95 8.33
CA GLY A 104 -15.67 -10.25 9.57
C GLY A 104 -16.78 -10.90 10.37
N LEU A 105 -16.72 -10.73 11.69
CA LEU A 105 -17.74 -11.13 12.64
C LEU A 105 -17.97 -9.98 13.62
N GLY A 106 -19.19 -9.42 13.61
CA GLY A 106 -19.52 -8.20 14.35
C GLY A 106 -18.66 -7.03 13.89
N ASP A 107 -17.97 -6.39 14.84
CA ASP A 107 -17.10 -5.25 14.57
C ASP A 107 -15.63 -5.67 14.26
N THR A 108 -15.34 -6.98 14.14
CA THR A 108 -13.97 -7.48 13.89
C THR A 108 -13.82 -8.04 12.48
N TYR A 109 -12.67 -7.80 11.85
CA TYR A 109 -12.32 -8.28 10.50
C TYR A 109 -10.94 -8.91 10.49
N LEU A 110 -10.81 -10.02 9.79
CA LEU A 110 -9.54 -10.53 9.31
C LEU A 110 -9.45 -10.24 7.81
N ARG A 111 -8.39 -9.54 7.40
CA ARG A 111 -8.20 -9.07 6.05
C ARG A 111 -6.85 -9.53 5.52
N TYR A 112 -6.85 -10.18 4.37
CA TYR A 112 -5.66 -10.61 3.65
C TYR A 112 -5.55 -9.78 2.37
N HIS A 113 -4.39 -9.16 2.15
CA HIS A 113 -4.06 -8.45 0.93
C HIS A 113 -2.83 -9.04 0.30
N LYS A 114 -2.87 -9.19 -1.02
CA LYS A 114 -1.71 -9.51 -1.84
C LYS A 114 -1.69 -8.58 -3.04
N GLY A 115 -0.52 -8.05 -3.37
CA GLY A 115 -0.33 -7.25 -4.56
C GLY A 115 1.07 -7.36 -5.11
N THR A 116 1.34 -6.58 -6.14
CA THR A 116 2.66 -6.49 -6.78
C THR A 116 3.05 -5.03 -6.97
N HIS A 117 4.29 -4.69 -6.60
CA HIS A 117 4.94 -3.45 -6.98
C HIS A 117 5.72 -3.70 -8.26
N ALA A 118 5.25 -3.15 -9.37
CA ALA A 118 5.90 -3.24 -10.67
C ALA A 118 6.34 -1.85 -11.15
N GLY A 119 7.44 -1.82 -11.90
CA GLY A 119 7.92 -0.60 -12.51
C GLY A 119 9.38 -0.67 -12.91
N ARG A 120 9.97 0.52 -13.06
CA ARG A 120 11.32 0.73 -13.57
C ARG A 120 12.09 1.59 -12.58
N ALA A 121 13.29 1.13 -12.22
CA ALA A 121 14.24 1.93 -11.46
C ALA A 121 15.28 2.53 -12.41
N LEU A 122 15.47 3.84 -12.30
CA LEU A 122 16.55 4.58 -12.93
C LEU A 122 17.63 4.86 -11.88
N TRP A 123 18.89 4.69 -12.27
CA TRP A 123 20.04 4.94 -11.42
C TRP A 123 21.02 5.88 -12.11
N ASN A 124 21.43 6.94 -11.42
CA ASN A 124 22.30 7.97 -11.98
C ASN A 124 23.72 8.01 -11.35
N ALA A 125 24.01 7.13 -10.39
CA ALA A 125 25.35 6.99 -9.81
C ALA A 125 26.19 5.94 -10.56
N LYS A 126 27.43 5.71 -10.11
CA LYS A 126 28.24 4.59 -10.59
C LYS A 126 27.53 3.27 -10.30
N ALA A 127 27.23 2.50 -11.34
CA ALA A 127 26.66 1.16 -11.25
C ALA A 127 27.74 0.10 -11.06
N ALA A 128 27.39 -1.02 -10.42
CA ALA A 128 28.23 -2.21 -10.40
C ALA A 128 28.20 -2.93 -11.75
N THR A 129 29.21 -3.77 -12.01
CA THR A 129 29.36 -4.51 -13.26
C THR A 129 28.17 -5.43 -13.46
N GLY A 130 27.54 -5.34 -14.63
CA GLY A 130 26.38 -6.16 -15.00
C GLY A 130 25.03 -5.57 -14.57
N GLN A 131 24.98 -4.53 -13.74
CA GLN A 131 23.75 -3.78 -13.50
C GLN A 131 23.41 -2.94 -14.74
N LYS A 132 22.20 -3.14 -15.26
CA LYS A 132 21.68 -2.41 -16.43
C LYS A 132 20.49 -1.57 -16.00
N PHE A 133 20.45 -0.34 -16.49
CA PHE A 133 19.36 0.60 -16.25
C PHE A 133 18.72 1.03 -17.58
N PRO A 134 17.39 1.24 -17.62
CA PRO A 134 16.42 1.05 -16.54
C PRO A 134 16.36 -0.40 -16.03
N PHE A 135 16.21 -0.57 -14.71
CA PHE A 135 16.06 -1.87 -14.06
C PHE A 135 14.57 -2.13 -13.84
N GLU A 136 14.02 -3.10 -14.56
CA GLU A 136 12.64 -3.54 -14.40
C GLU A 136 12.51 -4.37 -13.12
N PHE A 137 11.52 -4.05 -12.28
CA PHE A 137 11.23 -4.80 -11.07
C PHE A 137 9.74 -5.17 -11.01
N GLN A 138 9.47 -6.32 -10.40
CA GLN A 138 8.12 -6.80 -10.16
C GLN A 138 8.15 -7.63 -8.87
N GLU A 139 7.80 -7.01 -7.75
CA GLU A 139 7.94 -7.59 -6.42
C GLU A 139 6.58 -7.76 -5.74
N GLU A 140 6.33 -8.95 -5.22
CA GLU A 140 5.11 -9.22 -4.47
C GLU A 140 5.17 -8.60 -3.06
N TYR A 141 4.01 -8.16 -2.58
CA TYR A 141 3.82 -7.79 -1.19
C TYR A 141 2.54 -8.40 -0.62
N ILE A 142 2.52 -8.58 0.70
CA ILE A 142 1.43 -9.18 1.45
C ILE A 142 1.16 -8.33 2.69
N HIS A 143 -0.13 -8.11 2.96
CA HIS A 143 -0.60 -7.63 4.26
C HIS A 143 -1.60 -8.62 4.87
N VAL A 144 -1.49 -8.85 6.17
CA VAL A 144 -2.48 -9.61 6.94
C VAL A 144 -2.88 -8.78 8.13
N ASP A 145 -4.15 -8.41 8.23
CA ASP A 145 -4.65 -7.47 9.22
C ASP A 145 -5.78 -8.09 10.04
N ALA A 146 -5.68 -8.00 11.36
CA ALA A 146 -6.79 -8.14 12.29
C ALA A 146 -7.25 -6.73 12.69
N ILE A 147 -8.50 -6.39 12.40
CA ILE A 147 -9.05 -5.03 12.52
C ILE A 147 -10.29 -5.07 13.40
N TRP A 148 -10.41 -4.10 14.30
CA TRP A 148 -11.57 -3.86 15.14
C TRP A 148 -12.14 -2.48 14.84
N TRP A 149 -13.39 -2.44 14.36
CA TRP A 149 -14.13 -1.21 14.15
C TRP A 149 -14.68 -0.68 15.46
N LEU A 150 -14.54 0.62 15.62
CA LEU A 150 -15.06 1.39 16.73
C LEU A 150 -16.08 2.36 16.14
N LYS A 151 -17.35 2.22 16.53
CA LYS A 151 -18.44 3.11 16.08
C LYS A 151 -18.22 4.57 16.51
N LYS A 152 -17.36 4.78 17.52
CA LYS A 152 -17.02 6.07 18.10
C LYS A 152 -15.52 6.10 18.42
N MET A 153 -14.78 6.94 17.70
CA MET A 153 -13.37 7.27 17.92
C MET A 153 -13.22 8.80 18.06
N PHE A 154 -12.08 9.29 18.54
CA PHE A 154 -11.75 10.73 18.67
C PHE A 154 -12.82 11.55 19.42
N GLY A 155 -13.13 11.16 20.66
CA GLY A 155 -14.14 11.86 21.46
C GLY A 155 -15.59 11.59 21.03
N GLY A 156 -15.81 10.60 20.16
CA GLY A 156 -17.13 10.15 19.74
C GLY A 156 -17.64 10.77 18.44
N PHE A 157 -16.79 11.54 17.75
CA PHE A 157 -17.18 12.30 16.56
C PHE A 157 -17.25 11.45 15.28
N MET A 158 -16.48 10.37 15.17
CA MET A 158 -16.44 9.59 13.94
C MET A 158 -16.17 8.09 14.16
N PRO A 159 -16.70 7.20 13.32
CA PRO A 159 -16.28 5.81 13.27
C PRO A 159 -14.83 5.69 12.80
N GLY A 160 -14.14 4.67 13.29
CA GLY A 160 -12.80 4.31 12.84
C GLY A 160 -12.48 2.88 13.19
N TYR A 161 -11.23 2.49 13.00
CA TYR A 161 -10.74 1.17 13.36
C TYR A 161 -9.33 1.22 13.94
N VAL A 162 -9.03 0.21 14.74
CA VAL A 162 -7.68 -0.13 15.19
C VAL A 162 -7.37 -1.55 14.79
N GLY A 163 -6.11 -1.93 14.71
CA GLY A 163 -5.73 -3.26 14.26
C GLY A 163 -4.31 -3.64 14.56
N LEU A 164 -4.03 -4.91 14.33
CA LEU A 164 -2.70 -5.49 14.28
C LEU A 164 -2.47 -6.03 12.87
N GLY A 165 -1.27 -5.82 12.35
CA GLY A 165 -0.92 -6.15 10.99
C GLY A 165 0.39 -6.91 10.88
N TYR A 166 0.50 -7.70 9.83
CA TYR A 166 1.75 -8.19 9.29
C TYR A 166 1.93 -7.65 7.88
N THR A 167 3.14 -7.20 7.54
CA THR A 167 3.52 -6.79 6.19
C THR A 167 4.76 -7.56 5.76
N SER A 168 4.76 -8.09 4.54
CA SER A 168 5.95 -8.60 3.86
C SER A 168 6.04 -7.93 2.51
N MET A 169 7.19 -7.35 2.17
CA MET A 169 7.37 -6.66 0.89
C MET A 169 8.82 -6.72 0.42
N ALA A 170 9.01 -6.45 -0.87
CA ALA A 170 10.33 -6.28 -1.46
C ALA A 170 10.30 -5.14 -2.49
N LEU A 171 11.34 -4.33 -2.55
CA LEU A 171 11.44 -3.18 -3.45
C LEU A 171 12.89 -2.88 -3.79
N PRO A 172 13.18 -2.35 -4.99
CA PRO A 172 14.48 -1.75 -5.26
C PRO A 172 14.70 -0.53 -4.36
N ALA A 173 15.94 -0.31 -3.95
CA ALA A 173 16.31 0.76 -3.04
C ALA A 173 17.64 1.42 -3.43
N GLU A 174 17.74 2.71 -3.13
CA GLU A 174 19.04 3.35 -2.96
C GLU A 174 19.57 3.02 -1.57
N VAL A 175 20.82 2.55 -1.51
CA VAL A 175 21.51 2.33 -0.24
C VAL A 175 22.71 3.26 -0.18
N LYS A 176 22.65 4.19 0.76
CA LYS A 176 23.80 5.02 1.10
C LYS A 176 24.78 4.19 1.90
N THR A 177 26.06 4.43 1.65
CA THR A 177 27.13 3.70 2.31
C THR A 177 27.93 4.63 3.20
N LEU A 178 28.44 4.09 4.30
CA LEU A 178 29.20 4.81 5.30
C LEU A 178 30.56 4.15 5.46
N LYS A 179 31.61 4.94 5.63
CA LYS A 179 32.95 4.46 6.01
C LYS A 179 33.50 5.31 7.13
N THR A 180 34.42 4.75 7.92
CA THR A 180 35.13 5.50 8.96
C THR A 180 36.64 5.26 8.90
N GLN A 181 37.40 6.26 9.34
CA GLN A 181 38.84 6.17 9.53
C GLN A 181 39.23 5.81 10.97
N SER A 182 38.30 5.87 11.93
CA SER A 182 38.59 5.50 13.32
C SER A 182 37.37 4.93 14.05
N ASP A 183 36.27 5.69 14.09
CA ASP A 183 35.10 5.42 14.92
C ASP A 183 33.81 6.01 14.33
N LEU A 184 32.68 5.76 14.99
CA LEU A 184 31.35 6.23 14.58
C LEU A 184 31.25 7.76 14.40
N THR A 185 32.03 8.55 15.14
CA THR A 185 31.95 10.02 15.10
C THR A 185 32.60 10.63 13.85
N LYS A 186 33.43 9.84 13.15
CA LYS A 186 34.14 10.27 11.93
C LYS A 186 33.63 9.58 10.67
N GLN A 187 32.38 9.13 10.70
CA GLN A 187 31.74 8.54 9.52
C GLN A 187 31.62 9.56 8.39
N LYS A 188 31.88 9.07 7.18
CA LYS A 188 31.69 9.80 5.92
C LYS A 188 30.95 8.90 4.94
N PHE A 189 30.18 9.51 4.05
CA PHE A 189 29.58 8.77 2.95
C PHE A 189 30.66 8.18 2.04
N ALA A 190 30.44 6.93 1.60
CA ALA A 190 31.19 6.29 0.54
C ALA A 190 30.34 6.21 -0.73
N ALA A 191 30.71 5.39 -1.72
CA ALA A 191 29.95 5.30 -2.96
C ALA A 191 28.61 4.60 -2.69
N PRO A 192 27.45 5.22 -2.98
CA PRO A 192 26.15 4.55 -2.85
C PRO A 192 26.04 3.42 -3.87
N PHE A 193 25.15 2.47 -3.63
CA PHE A 193 24.86 1.41 -4.59
C PHE A 193 23.35 1.21 -4.76
N PHE A 194 23.00 0.64 -5.91
CA PHE A 194 21.65 0.21 -6.22
C PHE A 194 21.40 -1.19 -5.65
N GLU A 195 20.43 -1.29 -4.75
CA GLU A 195 19.91 -2.55 -4.21
C GLU A 195 18.71 -2.97 -5.07
N PRO A 196 18.79 -4.05 -5.87
CA PRO A 196 17.69 -4.47 -6.72
C PRO A 196 16.47 -4.97 -5.95
N ARG A 197 16.67 -5.50 -4.72
CA ARG A 197 15.63 -6.16 -3.95
C ARG A 197 15.88 -6.05 -2.44
N HIS A 198 15.54 -4.90 -1.88
CA HIS A 198 15.45 -4.71 -0.44
C HIS A 198 14.18 -5.38 0.09
N THR A 199 14.32 -6.35 0.98
CA THR A 199 13.18 -7.09 1.56
C THR A 199 12.87 -6.61 2.96
N GLY A 200 11.60 -6.61 3.35
CA GLY A 200 11.14 -6.19 4.67
C GLY A 200 9.98 -7.03 5.18
N LYS A 201 9.98 -7.35 6.48
CA LYS A 201 8.90 -8.04 7.19
C LYS A 201 8.62 -7.33 8.50
N TYR A 202 7.39 -6.85 8.68
CA TYR A 202 7.03 -5.97 9.78
C TYR A 202 5.75 -6.43 10.47
N TYR A 203 5.73 -6.32 11.79
CA TYR A 203 4.51 -6.39 12.59
C TYR A 203 4.10 -4.97 12.95
N SER A 204 2.84 -4.64 12.73
CA SER A 204 2.36 -3.27 12.77
C SER A 204 1.14 -3.11 13.64
N PHE A 205 1.00 -1.93 14.23
CA PHE A 205 -0.26 -1.40 14.68
C PHE A 205 -0.91 -0.65 13.52
N ILE A 206 -2.21 -0.81 13.39
CA ILE A 206 -3.03 -0.18 12.37
C ILE A 206 -4.03 0.72 13.07
N PHE A 207 -4.24 1.91 12.54
CA PHE A 207 -5.37 2.74 12.93
C PHE A 207 -5.88 3.47 11.70
N GLY A 208 -7.17 3.79 11.69
CA GLY A 208 -7.72 4.53 10.58
C GLY A 208 -9.16 4.92 10.77
N PHE A 209 -9.63 5.72 9.84
CA PHE A 209 -11.01 6.12 9.73
C PHE A 209 -11.33 6.33 8.25
N ASP A 210 -12.56 6.00 7.86
CA ASP A 210 -13.05 6.30 6.53
C ASP A 210 -14.44 6.88 6.65
N THR A 211 -14.53 8.21 6.65
CA THR A 211 -15.84 8.88 6.71
C THR A 211 -16.67 8.63 5.47
N PHE A 212 -16.04 8.35 4.31
CA PHE A 212 -16.69 8.04 3.05
C PHE A 212 -17.47 6.72 3.17
N ALA A 213 -16.75 5.63 3.38
CA ALA A 213 -17.30 4.28 3.53
C ALA A 213 -18.22 4.19 4.76
N SER A 214 -17.85 4.82 5.88
CA SER A 214 -18.67 4.80 7.10
C SER A 214 -20.06 5.39 6.89
N SER A 215 -20.23 6.39 6.02
CA SER A 215 -21.56 6.93 5.70
C SER A 215 -22.49 5.97 4.97
N MET A 216 -21.93 4.90 4.39
CA MET A 216 -22.64 3.86 3.67
C MET A 216 -22.85 2.62 4.55
N LEU A 217 -21.85 2.29 5.38
CA LEU A 217 -21.91 1.17 6.33
C LEU A 217 -22.83 1.49 7.52
N PHE A 218 -22.74 2.71 8.04
CA PHE A 218 -23.44 3.19 9.23
C PHE A 218 -24.28 4.42 8.89
N LEU A 219 -25.43 4.20 8.26
CA LEU A 219 -26.31 5.26 7.73
C LEU A 219 -26.71 6.33 8.77
N ASP A 220 -26.78 5.94 10.04
CA ASP A 220 -27.13 6.82 11.15
C ASP A 220 -25.96 7.64 11.71
N THR A 221 -24.74 7.35 11.27
CA THR A 221 -23.57 8.16 11.61
C THR A 221 -23.41 9.31 10.61
N MET A 222 -22.87 10.44 11.07
CA MET A 222 -22.49 11.60 10.24
C MET A 222 -23.64 12.44 9.63
N LYS A 223 -24.92 12.21 9.98
CA LYS A 223 -26.05 13.03 9.51
C LYS A 223 -25.92 14.52 9.89
N GLU A 224 -25.31 14.81 11.03
CA GLU A 224 -25.15 16.19 11.54
C GLU A 224 -24.08 17.00 10.79
N ALA A 225 -23.21 16.33 10.01
CA ALA A 225 -22.14 16.95 9.24
C ALA A 225 -22.51 17.18 7.76
N GLU A 226 -23.76 16.93 7.37
CA GLU A 226 -24.23 17.08 5.99
C GLU A 226 -24.68 18.52 5.71
N LEU A 227 -24.14 19.08 4.62
CA LEU A 227 -24.63 20.30 4.00
C LEU A 227 -25.96 20.04 3.27
N PRO A 228 -26.74 21.10 2.97
CA PRO A 228 -27.96 20.97 2.19
C PRO A 228 -27.73 20.21 0.88
N GLY A 229 -28.66 19.32 0.52
CA GLY A 229 -28.58 18.53 -0.71
C GLY A 229 -27.73 17.25 -0.62
N GLY A 230 -27.32 16.84 0.59
CA GLY A 230 -26.60 15.59 0.81
C GLY A 230 -25.09 15.68 0.58
N PHE A 231 -24.54 16.90 0.51
CA PHE A 231 -23.11 17.12 0.34
C PHE A 231 -22.37 17.14 1.67
N SER A 232 -21.14 16.65 1.71
CA SER A 232 -20.27 16.75 2.89
C SER A 232 -18.80 16.67 2.47
N ILE A 233 -17.92 17.16 3.34
CA ILE A 233 -16.48 16.86 3.19
C ILE A 233 -16.25 15.41 3.64
N PHE A 234 -15.42 14.68 2.92
CA PHE A 234 -14.92 13.39 3.38
C PHE A 234 -13.42 13.47 3.67
N PHE A 235 -13.04 12.71 4.68
CA PHE A 235 -11.67 12.42 5.06
C PHE A 235 -11.53 10.93 5.32
N THR A 236 -10.45 10.36 4.81
CA THR A 236 -10.02 9.01 5.14
C THR A 236 -8.56 9.04 5.53
N ALA A 237 -8.18 8.22 6.50
CA ALA A 237 -6.79 7.95 6.82
C ALA A 237 -6.68 6.49 7.25
N SER A 238 -5.65 5.82 6.75
CA SER A 238 -5.24 4.51 7.20
C SER A 238 -3.75 4.57 7.46
N ASP A 239 -3.38 4.49 8.73
CA ASP A 239 -2.01 4.50 9.18
C ASP A 239 -1.62 3.11 9.66
N ARG A 240 -0.42 2.70 9.28
CA ARG A 240 0.22 1.48 9.72
C ARG A 240 1.63 1.83 10.13
N PHE A 241 1.95 1.59 11.39
CA PHE A 241 3.31 1.74 11.89
C PHE A 241 3.76 0.44 12.55
N GLY A 242 4.97 0.00 12.28
CA GLY A 242 5.44 -1.28 12.76
C GLY A 242 6.95 -1.39 12.83
N PHE A 243 7.38 -2.54 13.32
CA PHE A 243 8.78 -2.88 13.49
C PHE A 243 9.03 -4.29 13.00
N GLY A 244 10.26 -4.57 12.58
CA GLY A 244 10.60 -5.89 12.09
C GLY A 244 12.00 -5.95 11.48
N GLU A 245 12.18 -6.87 10.55
CA GLU A 245 13.47 -7.10 9.90
C GLU A 245 13.45 -6.59 8.45
N SER A 246 14.59 -6.08 8.01
CA SER A 246 14.85 -5.76 6.61
C SER A 246 16.17 -6.38 6.17
N ARG A 247 16.32 -6.72 4.89
CA ARG A 247 17.53 -7.35 4.35
C ARG A 247 17.91 -6.82 2.97
N LEU A 248 19.21 -6.68 2.75
CA LEU A 248 19.81 -6.46 1.44
C LEU A 248 19.93 -7.79 0.68
N SER A 249 19.89 -7.73 -0.64
CA SER A 249 20.06 -8.92 -1.47
C SER A 249 21.54 -9.29 -1.60
N PRO A 250 21.86 -10.57 -1.86
CA PRO A 250 23.23 -10.97 -2.23
C PRO A 250 23.79 -10.16 -3.40
N GLU A 251 22.96 -9.83 -4.39
CA GLU A 251 23.30 -9.00 -5.54
C GLU A 251 23.66 -7.57 -5.13
N GLY A 252 22.89 -6.96 -4.22
CA GLY A 252 23.18 -5.64 -3.66
C GLY A 252 24.48 -5.63 -2.86
N LEU A 253 24.74 -6.66 -2.04
CA LEU A 253 26.01 -6.78 -1.30
C LEU A 253 27.22 -6.94 -2.21
N ALA A 254 27.08 -7.66 -3.33
CA ALA A 254 28.12 -7.78 -4.33
C ALA A 254 28.39 -6.42 -4.99
N ALA A 255 27.34 -5.68 -5.36
CA ALA A 255 27.43 -4.34 -5.90
C ALA A 255 28.10 -3.37 -4.91
N ALA A 256 27.75 -3.44 -3.62
CA ALA A 256 28.31 -2.62 -2.56
C ALA A 256 29.83 -2.78 -2.44
N ARG A 257 30.33 -4.02 -2.48
CA ARG A 257 31.78 -4.32 -2.45
C ARG A 257 32.49 -3.85 -3.71
N GLU A 258 31.86 -3.98 -4.87
CA GLU A 258 32.47 -3.56 -6.14
C GLU A 258 32.64 -2.04 -6.23
N VAL A 259 31.63 -1.28 -5.83
CA VAL A 259 31.70 0.19 -5.89
C VAL A 259 32.53 0.78 -4.74
N ASN A 260 32.76 0.02 -3.67
CA ASN A 260 33.61 0.38 -2.52
C ASN A 260 34.73 -0.65 -2.26
N PRO A 261 35.73 -0.74 -3.15
CA PRO A 261 36.78 -1.76 -3.04
C PRO A 261 37.59 -1.60 -1.74
N GLY A 262 37.88 -2.74 -1.09
CA GLY A 262 38.68 -2.79 0.14
C GLY A 262 37.90 -2.51 1.43
N LEU A 263 36.57 -2.36 1.35
CA LEU A 263 35.69 -2.27 2.50
C LEU A 263 34.76 -3.49 2.59
N GLU A 264 34.49 -3.95 3.81
CA GLU A 264 33.63 -5.11 4.06
C GLU A 264 32.27 -4.69 4.64
N PRO A 265 31.15 -5.16 4.05
CA PRO A 265 29.80 -4.99 4.58
C PRO A 265 29.71 -5.38 6.06
N VAL A 266 29.22 -4.46 6.90
CA VAL A 266 29.06 -4.74 8.34
C VAL A 266 27.83 -5.61 8.65
N THR A 267 26.80 -5.54 7.81
CA THR A 267 25.58 -6.34 7.93
C THR A 267 24.81 -6.32 6.61
N ASP A 268 24.05 -7.36 6.36
CA ASP A 268 23.00 -7.42 5.34
C ASP A 268 21.59 -7.45 5.97
N HIS A 269 21.50 -7.53 7.29
CA HIS A 269 20.26 -7.57 8.07
C HIS A 269 20.11 -6.34 8.95
N PHE A 270 18.90 -5.81 9.02
CA PHE A 270 18.54 -4.61 9.75
C PHE A 270 17.31 -4.85 10.59
N PHE A 271 17.25 -4.20 11.75
CA PHE A 271 15.98 -3.95 12.41
C PHE A 271 15.38 -2.68 11.79
N GLY A 272 14.14 -2.71 11.33
CA GLY A 272 13.52 -1.59 10.62
C GLY A 272 12.21 -1.15 11.27
N ALA A 273 11.94 0.15 11.21
CA ALA A 273 10.60 0.70 11.37
C ALA A 273 9.92 0.78 10.00
N TYR A 274 8.64 0.44 9.96
CA TYR A 274 7.78 0.57 8.79
C TYR A 274 6.69 1.57 9.08
N LEU A 275 6.51 2.52 8.18
CA LEU A 275 5.42 3.47 8.21
C LEU A 275 4.72 3.41 6.86
N GLU A 276 3.41 3.26 6.85
CA GLU A 276 2.55 3.34 5.68
C GLU A 276 1.34 4.18 6.05
N ASN A 277 0.98 5.11 5.18
CA ASN A 277 -0.20 5.93 5.29
C ASN A 277 -0.94 5.94 3.95
N GLU A 278 -2.25 5.82 4.00
CA GLU A 278 -3.15 6.10 2.89
C GLU A 278 -4.23 7.06 3.37
N SER A 279 -4.16 8.31 2.92
CA SER A 279 -5.08 9.38 3.30
C SER A 279 -5.77 9.97 2.09
N SER A 280 -7.02 10.38 2.25
CA SER A 280 -7.72 11.13 1.21
C SER A 280 -8.65 12.18 1.79
N ILE A 281 -8.82 13.26 1.05
CA ILE A 281 -9.72 14.38 1.38
C ILE A 281 -10.50 14.78 0.14
N GLY A 282 -11.77 15.12 0.29
CA GLY A 282 -12.54 15.67 -0.81
C GLY A 282 -13.98 16.00 -0.47
N LEU A 283 -14.79 16.15 -1.51
CA LEU A 283 -16.22 16.38 -1.41
C LEU A 283 -16.97 15.11 -1.79
N ARG A 284 -17.99 14.80 -1.00
CA ARG A 284 -18.93 13.70 -1.22
C ARG A 284 -20.34 14.26 -1.36
N TRP A 285 -21.13 13.61 -2.20
CA TRP A 285 -22.58 13.64 -2.23
C TRP A 285 -23.14 12.28 -1.79
N ARG A 286 -24.22 12.27 -1.01
CA ARG A 286 -24.98 11.08 -0.62
C ARG A 286 -26.47 11.31 -0.91
N GLY A 287 -27.14 10.27 -1.38
CA GLY A 287 -28.57 10.32 -1.66
C GLY A 287 -29.21 8.95 -1.76
N HIS A 288 -30.50 8.96 -2.10
CA HIS A 288 -31.28 7.77 -2.33
C HIS A 288 -31.72 7.68 -3.79
N LEU A 289 -31.57 6.49 -4.37
CA LEU A 289 -32.12 6.14 -5.68
C LEU A 289 -33.03 4.93 -5.51
N GLY A 290 -34.32 5.20 -5.25
CA GLY A 290 -35.29 4.17 -4.92
C GLY A 290 -34.93 3.44 -3.62
N ARG A 291 -34.58 2.15 -3.73
CA ARG A 291 -34.17 1.31 -2.59
C ARG A 291 -32.67 1.39 -2.30
N PHE A 292 -31.88 2.04 -3.16
CA PHE A 292 -30.44 2.11 -3.00
C PHE A 292 -30.02 3.38 -2.29
N TYR A 293 -29.10 3.25 -1.34
CA TYR A 293 -28.30 4.35 -0.83
C TYR A 293 -27.08 4.50 -1.72
N VAL A 294 -26.81 5.71 -2.19
CA VAL A 294 -25.67 5.99 -3.09
C VAL A 294 -24.82 7.11 -2.55
N ALA A 295 -23.52 7.00 -2.77
CA ALA A 295 -22.56 8.06 -2.48
C ALA A 295 -21.60 8.22 -3.67
N ALA A 296 -21.32 9.46 -4.03
CA ALA A 296 -20.33 9.81 -5.04
C ALA A 296 -19.41 10.88 -4.49
N GLY A 297 -18.14 10.90 -4.85
CA GLY A 297 -17.25 11.97 -4.43
C GLY A 297 -15.98 12.08 -5.26
N ALA A 298 -15.34 13.22 -5.11
CA ALA A 298 -14.09 13.55 -5.76
C ALA A 298 -13.17 14.24 -4.75
N GLY A 299 -11.87 13.99 -4.87
CA GLY A 299 -10.89 14.49 -3.92
C GLY A 299 -9.47 14.22 -4.37
N TYR A 300 -8.58 14.14 -3.38
CA TYR A 300 -7.17 13.87 -3.55
C TYR A 300 -6.73 12.76 -2.60
N GLU A 301 -6.01 11.78 -3.11
CA GLU A 301 -5.41 10.69 -2.33
C GLU A 301 -3.90 10.91 -2.23
N LEU A 302 -3.36 10.66 -1.05
CA LEU A 302 -1.95 10.57 -0.74
C LEU A 302 -1.70 9.21 -0.10
N MET A 303 -0.83 8.42 -0.69
CA MET A 303 -0.30 7.20 -0.12
C MET A 303 1.21 7.35 -0.01
N PHE A 304 1.79 6.99 1.13
CA PHE A 304 3.24 6.84 1.21
C PHE A 304 3.58 5.65 2.10
N TYR A 305 4.74 5.07 1.86
CA TYR A 305 5.37 4.22 2.84
C TYR A 305 6.85 4.55 2.94
N SER A 306 7.42 4.25 4.10
CA SER A 306 8.82 4.44 4.43
C SER A 306 9.26 3.27 5.29
N ILE A 307 10.41 2.71 4.93
CA ILE A 307 11.18 1.83 5.79
C ILE A 307 12.35 2.65 6.31
N THR A 308 12.56 2.63 7.62
CA THR A 308 13.70 3.25 8.27
C THR A 308 14.49 2.15 8.96
N ASN A 309 15.66 1.83 8.43
CA ASN A 309 16.50 0.79 9.01
C ASN A 309 17.43 1.35 10.09
N PHE A 310 17.54 0.60 11.18
CA PHE A 310 18.41 0.88 12.31
C PHE A 310 19.59 -0.10 12.31
N GLY A 311 20.75 0.41 12.73
CA GLY A 311 22.01 -0.33 12.68
C GLY A 311 22.78 -0.06 11.38
N GLY A 312 23.71 -0.94 11.03
CA GLY A 312 24.49 -0.81 9.80
C GLY A 312 25.59 0.26 9.81
N ALA A 313 25.86 0.90 10.94
CA ALA A 313 26.91 1.89 11.04
C ALA A 313 28.32 1.28 10.87
N ALA A 314 29.21 1.93 10.10
CA ALA A 314 30.63 1.56 10.00
C ALA A 314 31.37 1.90 11.31
N GLN A 315 31.89 0.91 12.03
CA GLN A 315 32.41 1.10 13.39
C GLN A 315 33.93 1.25 13.42
N LYS A 316 34.66 0.60 12.51
CA LYS A 316 36.12 0.60 12.47
C LYS A 316 36.65 0.77 11.03
N PRO A 317 37.96 1.06 10.86
CA PRO A 317 38.57 1.09 9.54
C PRO A 317 38.38 -0.23 8.80
N GLY A 318 38.02 -0.15 7.52
CA GLY A 318 37.69 -1.31 6.69
C GLY A 318 36.21 -1.69 6.67
N ASP A 319 35.39 -1.11 7.55
CA ASP A 319 33.95 -1.35 7.53
C ASP A 319 33.25 -0.55 6.42
N LEU A 320 32.28 -1.20 5.76
CA LEU A 320 31.27 -0.61 4.91
C LEU A 320 29.92 -0.65 5.63
N GLY A 321 29.51 0.50 6.14
CA GLY A 321 28.21 0.70 6.73
C GLY A 321 27.14 1.01 5.69
N PHE A 322 25.87 0.84 6.09
CA PHE A 322 24.70 1.04 5.25
C PHE A 322 23.67 1.90 5.95
N ASP A 323 23.14 2.84 5.19
CA ASP A 323 21.93 3.59 5.48
C ASP A 323 20.95 3.32 4.33
N SER A 324 19.99 2.44 4.60
CA SER A 324 18.93 2.07 3.66
C SER A 324 17.60 2.50 4.25
N SER A 325 16.95 3.46 3.60
CA SER A 325 15.65 3.95 4.04
C SER A 325 14.70 4.09 2.83
N PRO A 326 14.30 2.97 2.18
CA PRO A 326 13.46 3.05 1.00
C PRO A 326 12.13 3.67 1.35
N ASN A 327 11.74 4.67 0.57
CA ASN A 327 10.51 5.39 0.74
C ASN A 327 9.89 5.71 -0.62
N MET A 328 8.57 5.59 -0.70
CA MET A 328 7.78 5.85 -1.90
C MET A 328 6.53 6.63 -1.52
N MET A 329 6.14 7.56 -2.37
CA MET A 329 4.92 8.33 -2.25
C MET A 329 4.16 8.29 -3.57
N ARG A 330 2.85 8.02 -3.50
CA ARG A 330 1.87 8.10 -4.57
C ARG A 330 0.84 9.14 -4.21
N HIS A 331 0.49 10.01 -5.14
CA HIS A 331 -0.63 10.91 -4.93
C HIS A 331 -1.35 11.26 -6.23
N GLY A 332 -2.61 11.66 -6.12
CA GLY A 332 -3.37 12.10 -7.28
C GLY A 332 -4.85 12.33 -7.00
N PRO A 333 -5.58 12.88 -7.99
CA PRO A 333 -7.01 13.04 -7.90
C PRO A 333 -7.72 11.69 -7.86
N ILE A 334 -8.67 11.56 -6.94
CA ILE A 334 -9.49 10.37 -6.75
C ILE A 334 -10.96 10.69 -6.98
N VAL A 335 -11.67 9.78 -7.64
CA VAL A 335 -13.13 9.73 -7.68
C VAL A 335 -13.61 8.45 -7.03
N ARG A 336 -14.73 8.50 -6.31
CA ARG A 336 -15.33 7.39 -5.56
C ARG A 336 -16.82 7.31 -5.84
N PHE A 337 -17.33 6.12 -6.05
CA PHE A 337 -18.76 5.84 -6.16
C PHE A 337 -19.09 4.58 -5.36
N TYR A 338 -20.13 4.64 -4.53
CA TYR A 338 -20.55 3.56 -3.68
C TYR A 338 -22.08 3.42 -3.71
N ALA A 339 -22.55 2.19 -3.64
CA ALA A 339 -23.95 1.86 -3.56
C ALA A 339 -24.19 0.78 -2.50
N ARG A 340 -25.30 0.90 -1.78
CA ARG A 340 -25.78 -0.09 -0.84
C ARG A 340 -27.25 -0.38 -1.10
N TRP A 341 -27.59 -1.67 -1.10
CA TRP A 341 -28.97 -2.17 -1.18
C TRP A 341 -29.51 -2.49 0.21
#